data_AF-W0AH82-F1
#
_entry.id   AF-W0AH82-F1
#
_cell.length_a   1.000
_cell.length_b   1.000
_cell.length_c   1.000
_cell.angle_alpha   90.00
_cell.angle_beta   90.00
_cell.angle_gamma   90.00
#
_symmetry.space_group_name_H-M   'P 1'
#
loop_
_entity.id
_entity.type
_entity.pdbx_description
1 polymer ?
#
loop_
_entity_poly.entity_id
_entity_poly.type
_entity_poly.pdbx_seq_one_letter_code
_entity_poly.pdbx_strand_id
1 'polypeptide(L)'
;MVKLNKIYTRTGDGGTTGLVDGSRVAKHDLRMQAIGDVDEANSAIGVAIASQGMEQAARGRLLTIQNDLFDLGADLATPGEDFAPGEMVLRIVPGQVARLEAEIDAMNESLAPLRSFILPGGSPAVAAVHLARAVMRRAERSATAAAADMPLNPQALAYLNRLSDHLFVTARWLAAQAGGDILWVPGASR
;
A
#
# COMPACT_ATOMS: atom_id res chain seq x y z
N MET A 1 2.66 -2.22 23.53
CA MET A 1 2.38 -0.77 23.38
C MET A 1 3.63 -0.06 22.88
N VAL A 2 3.57 0.53 21.69
CA VAL A 2 4.67 1.32 21.10
C VAL A 2 4.90 2.56 21.97
N LYS A 3 6.15 2.77 22.43
CA LYS A 3 6.54 3.96 23.22
C LYS A 3 7.54 4.79 22.43
N LEU A 4 7.07 5.88 21.83
CA LEU A 4 7.90 6.86 21.12
C LEU A 4 8.38 7.95 22.08
N ASN A 5 9.35 7.65 22.94
CA ASN A 5 9.87 8.62 23.92
C ASN A 5 10.90 9.57 23.28
N LYS A 6 11.89 9.01 22.59
CA LYS A 6 12.94 9.76 21.88
C LYS A 6 13.13 9.13 20.50
N ILE A 7 12.88 9.92 19.47
CA ILE A 7 12.86 9.41 18.08
C ILE A 7 14.25 8.96 17.61
N TYR A 8 15.29 9.75 17.89
CA TYR A 8 16.66 9.36 17.53
C TYR A 8 17.37 8.65 18.69
N THR A 9 17.81 7.42 18.45
CA THR A 9 18.50 6.58 19.45
C THR A 9 19.98 6.34 19.14
N ARG A 10 20.43 6.64 17.90
CA ARG A 10 21.77 6.34 17.36
C ARG A 10 22.13 4.84 17.28
N THR A 11 21.24 3.94 17.69
CA THR A 11 21.52 2.48 17.66
C THR A 11 21.60 1.92 16.25
N GLY A 12 21.18 2.67 15.23
CA GLY A 12 21.28 2.31 13.82
C GLY A 12 22.40 3.00 13.04
N ASP A 13 23.27 3.77 13.69
CA ASP A 13 24.32 4.55 13.01
C ASP A 13 25.37 3.64 12.36
N GLY A 14 25.57 2.43 12.90
CA GLY A 14 26.40 1.38 12.29
C GLY A 14 25.74 0.63 11.13
N GLY A 15 24.63 1.12 10.57
CA GLY A 15 23.99 0.55 9.38
C GLY A 15 23.05 -0.65 9.64
N THR A 16 22.75 -0.99 10.89
CA THR A 16 21.81 -2.07 11.26
C THR A 16 20.53 -1.53 11.90
N THR A 17 19.49 -2.34 11.96
CA THR A 17 18.21 -2.04 12.62
C THR A 17 17.64 -3.28 13.28
N GLY A 18 16.69 -3.12 14.22
CA GLY A 18 16.06 -4.23 14.93
C GLY A 18 14.72 -4.66 14.32
N LEU A 19 14.42 -5.95 14.36
CA LEU A 19 13.11 -6.53 14.08
C LEU A 19 12.29 -6.69 15.37
N VAL A 20 11.02 -7.10 15.25
CA VAL A 20 10.09 -7.20 16.39
C VAL A 20 10.54 -8.21 17.45
N ASP A 21 11.22 -9.29 17.04
CA ASP A 21 11.78 -10.32 17.94
C ASP A 21 13.10 -9.91 18.62
N GLY A 22 13.61 -8.70 18.32
CA GLY A 22 14.86 -8.18 18.85
C GLY A 22 16.10 -8.58 18.05
N SER A 23 15.98 -9.43 17.03
CA SER A 23 17.07 -9.71 16.08
C SER A 23 17.46 -8.44 15.33
N ARG A 24 18.70 -8.38 14.82
CA ARG A 24 19.22 -7.24 14.06
C ARG A 24 19.59 -7.63 12.66
N VAL A 25 19.20 -6.80 11.70
CA VAL A 25 19.51 -6.94 10.27
C VAL A 25 20.19 -5.70 9.74
N ALA A 26 20.84 -5.81 8.59
CA ALA A 26 21.34 -4.64 7.87
C ALA A 26 20.16 -3.75 7.41
N LYS A 27 20.35 -2.44 7.34
CA LYS A 27 19.30 -1.52 6.84
C LYS A 27 18.93 -1.76 5.37
N HIS A 28 19.82 -2.39 4.60
CA HIS A 28 19.60 -2.78 3.20
C HIS A 28 19.12 -4.23 3.05
N ASP A 29 18.77 -4.91 4.15
CA ASP A 29 18.15 -6.23 4.11
C ASP A 29 16.83 -6.20 3.32
N LEU A 30 16.52 -7.27 2.58
CA LEU A 30 15.32 -7.33 1.73
C LEU A 30 14.02 -7.15 2.53
N ARG A 31 13.95 -7.65 3.77
CA ARG A 31 12.81 -7.41 4.66
C ARG A 31 12.64 -5.94 4.98
N MET A 32 13.75 -5.26 5.25
CA MET A 32 13.75 -3.83 5.55
C MET A 32 13.43 -2.98 4.32
N GLN A 33 13.87 -3.40 3.13
CA GLN A 33 13.46 -2.77 1.87
C GLN A 33 11.95 -2.86 1.67
N ALA A 34 11.35 -4.04 1.89
CA ALA A 34 9.90 -4.23 1.80
C ALA A 34 9.13 -3.35 2.79
N ILE A 35 9.57 -3.30 4.06
CA ILE A 35 8.97 -2.43 5.09
C ILE A 35 9.08 -0.95 4.69
N GLY A 36 10.25 -0.51 4.23
CA GLY A 36 10.47 0.87 3.81
C GLY A 36 9.61 1.27 2.62
N ASP A 37 9.45 0.38 1.64
CA ASP A 37 8.57 0.66 0.49
C ASP A 37 7.08 0.69 0.88
N VAL A 38 6.67 -0.11 1.88
CA VAL A 38 5.32 -0.03 2.46
C VAL A 38 5.09 1.33 3.14
N ASP A 39 6.07 1.83 3.90
CA ASP A 39 6.00 3.14 4.53
C ASP A 39 5.95 4.29 3.50
N GLU A 40 6.72 4.18 2.42
CA GLU A 40 6.66 5.14 1.32
C GLU A 40 5.30 5.10 0.62
N ALA A 41 4.73 3.92 0.42
CA ALA A 41 3.39 3.79 -0.14
C ALA A 41 2.31 4.36 0.78
N ASN A 42 2.44 4.15 2.09
CA ASN A 42 1.56 4.76 3.09
C ASN A 42 1.65 6.29 3.07
N SER A 43 2.86 6.83 2.93
CA SER A 43 3.11 8.27 2.78
C SER A 43 2.49 8.83 1.50
N ALA A 44 2.61 8.12 0.37
CA ALA A 44 1.98 8.51 -0.89
C ALA A 44 0.45 8.52 -0.81
N ILE A 45 -0.16 7.58 -0.07
CA ILE A 45 -1.59 7.61 0.25
C ILE A 45 -1.95 8.84 1.09
N GLY A 46 -1.10 9.21 2.06
CA GLY A 46 -1.26 10.44 2.83
C GLY A 46 -1.30 11.70 1.96
N VAL A 47 -0.42 11.78 0.95
CA VAL A 47 -0.44 12.88 -0.04
C VAL A 47 -1.75 12.86 -0.84
N ALA A 48 -2.24 11.69 -1.25
CA ALA A 48 -3.52 11.57 -1.95
C ALA A 48 -4.68 12.06 -1.07
N ILE A 49 -4.74 11.65 0.20
CA ILE A 49 -5.75 12.08 1.17
C ILE A 49 -5.77 13.60 1.33
N ALA A 50 -4.61 14.26 1.30
CA ALA A 50 -4.48 15.70 1.43
C ALA A 50 -4.76 16.47 0.12
N SER A 51 -4.93 15.79 -1.01
CA SER A 51 -5.07 16.42 -2.32
C SER A 51 -6.44 17.05 -2.53
N GLN A 52 -6.48 18.18 -3.24
CA GLN A 52 -7.72 18.84 -3.61
C GLN A 52 -8.60 17.93 -4.49
N GLY A 53 -9.90 17.91 -4.20
CA GLY A 53 -10.88 17.05 -4.89
C GLY A 53 -10.90 15.61 -4.37
N MET A 54 -10.29 15.34 -3.21
CA MET A 54 -10.44 14.06 -2.53
C MET A 54 -11.83 13.97 -1.88
N GLU A 55 -12.63 13.01 -2.37
CA GLU A 55 -13.96 12.72 -1.84
C GLU A 55 -13.93 12.06 -0.46
N GLN A 56 -14.92 12.37 0.38
CA GLN A 56 -14.92 11.91 1.78
C GLN A 56 -15.03 10.38 1.91
N ALA A 57 -15.78 9.73 1.03
CA ALA A 57 -15.87 8.28 1.01
C ALA A 57 -14.53 7.63 0.67
N ALA A 58 -13.82 8.16 -0.35
CA ALA A 58 -12.48 7.69 -0.71
C ALA A 58 -11.47 7.98 0.41
N ARG A 59 -11.52 9.18 1.00
CA ARG A 59 -10.69 9.54 2.16
C ARG A 59 -10.85 8.58 3.32
N GLY A 60 -12.07 8.21 3.67
CA GLY A 60 -12.37 7.26 4.74
C GLY A 60 -11.70 5.91 4.50
N ARG A 61 -11.87 5.33 3.30
CA ARG A 61 -11.24 4.06 2.92
C ARG A 61 -9.71 4.14 2.94
N LEU A 62 -9.14 5.22 2.39
CA LEU A 62 -7.69 5.41 2.35
C LEU A 62 -7.11 5.55 3.76
N LEU A 63 -7.79 6.21 4.70
CA LEU A 63 -7.35 6.29 6.10
C LEU A 63 -7.38 4.92 6.79
N THR A 64 -8.39 4.10 6.52
CA THR A 64 -8.42 2.70 6.98
C THR A 64 -7.22 1.94 6.40
N ILE A 65 -6.95 2.09 5.11
CA ILE A 65 -5.78 1.47 4.46
C ILE A 65 -4.47 1.94 5.08
N GLN A 66 -4.31 3.22 5.47
CA GLN A 66 -3.08 3.68 6.13
C GLN A 66 -2.85 2.97 7.48
N ASN A 67 -3.91 2.59 8.20
CA ASN A 67 -3.80 1.79 9.42
C ASN A 67 -3.39 0.35 9.10
N ASP A 68 -4.06 -0.27 8.12
CA ASP A 68 -3.68 -1.61 7.65
C ASP A 68 -2.23 -1.68 7.16
N LEU A 69 -1.67 -0.60 6.58
CA LEU A 69 -0.27 -0.55 6.17
C LEU A 69 0.71 -0.47 7.34
N PHE A 70 0.30 0.05 8.51
CA PHE A 70 1.08 -0.10 9.74
C PHE A 70 1.06 -1.54 10.26
N ASP A 71 -0.11 -2.19 10.23
CA ASP A 71 -0.22 -3.61 10.58
C ASP A 71 0.61 -4.48 9.64
N LEU A 72 0.60 -4.19 8.34
CA LEU A 72 1.44 -4.84 7.33
C LEU A 72 2.92 -4.64 7.62
N GLY A 73 3.35 -3.41 7.95
CA GLY A 73 4.72 -3.13 8.35
C GLY A 73 5.15 -3.92 9.59
N ALA A 74 4.27 -4.04 10.59
CA ALA A 74 4.50 -4.84 11.79
C ALA A 74 4.60 -6.34 11.47
N ASP A 75 3.76 -6.85 10.58
CA ASP A 75 3.79 -8.23 10.10
C ASP A 75 5.12 -8.54 9.40
N LEU A 76 5.50 -7.71 8.42
CA LEU A 76 6.78 -7.84 7.71
C LEU A 76 7.99 -7.73 8.65
N ALA A 77 7.89 -6.92 9.71
CA ALA A 77 8.95 -6.76 10.71
C ALA A 77 9.01 -7.90 11.75
N THR A 78 8.05 -8.85 11.73
CA THR A 78 7.98 -9.98 12.66
C THR A 78 8.40 -11.27 11.96
N PRO A 79 9.63 -11.79 12.20
CA PRO A 79 10.07 -13.07 11.67
C PRO A 79 9.18 -14.23 12.11
N GLY A 80 9.21 -15.32 11.35
CA GLY A 80 8.50 -16.56 11.67
C GLY A 80 7.93 -17.24 10.45
N GLU A 81 7.52 -18.50 10.64
CA GLU A 81 6.83 -19.32 9.64
C GLU A 81 5.35 -19.54 9.99
N ASP A 82 4.99 -19.33 11.26
CA ASP A 82 3.61 -19.26 11.72
C ASP A 82 3.13 -17.81 11.67
N PHE A 83 2.15 -17.55 10.81
CA PHE A 83 1.54 -16.23 10.59
C PHE A 83 0.20 -16.09 11.33
N ALA A 84 -0.05 -16.91 12.35
CA ALA A 84 -1.20 -16.72 13.23
C ALA A 84 -1.11 -15.37 13.96
N PRO A 85 -2.20 -14.57 13.98
CA PRO A 85 -2.26 -13.36 14.78
C PRO A 85 -2.32 -13.71 16.28
N GLY A 86 -1.87 -12.80 17.13
CA GLY A 86 -1.96 -12.90 18.58
C GLY A 86 -2.17 -11.55 19.23
N GLU A 87 -2.44 -11.52 20.54
CA GLU A 87 -2.77 -10.29 21.28
C GLU A 87 -1.70 -9.18 21.13
N MET A 88 -0.43 -9.57 20.94
CA MET A 88 0.70 -8.65 20.70
C MET A 88 1.38 -8.85 19.35
N VAL A 89 0.84 -9.69 18.47
CA VAL A 89 1.42 -10.04 17.17
C VAL A 89 0.42 -9.69 16.08
N LEU A 90 0.64 -8.55 15.45
CA LEU A 90 -0.17 -8.07 14.34
C LEU A 90 0.26 -8.81 13.07
N ARG A 91 -0.73 -9.37 12.37
CA ARG A 91 -0.58 -10.07 11.09
C ARG A 91 -1.69 -9.63 10.18
N ILE A 92 -1.40 -9.51 8.88
CA ILE A 92 -2.45 -9.33 7.89
C ILE A 92 -3.28 -10.61 7.82
N VAL A 93 -4.60 -10.44 7.90
CA VAL A 93 -5.56 -11.56 7.90
C VAL A 93 -6.42 -11.56 6.63
N PRO A 94 -7.01 -12.72 6.26
CA PRO A 94 -7.84 -12.82 5.05
C PRO A 94 -8.98 -11.80 4.97
N GLY A 95 -9.55 -11.42 6.12
CA GLY A 95 -10.64 -10.42 6.18
C GLY A 95 -10.25 -9.04 5.64
N GLN A 96 -8.98 -8.63 5.77
CA GLN A 96 -8.51 -7.36 5.22
C GLN A 96 -8.44 -7.39 3.69
N VAL A 97 -7.97 -8.51 3.13
CA VAL A 97 -7.93 -8.72 1.68
C VAL A 97 -9.36 -8.76 1.11
N ALA A 98 -10.26 -9.50 1.76
CA ALA A 98 -11.66 -9.59 1.36
C ALA A 98 -12.38 -8.22 1.43
N ARG A 99 -12.04 -7.36 2.40
CA ARG A 99 -12.57 -5.99 2.46
C ARG A 99 -12.16 -5.17 1.23
N LEU A 100 -10.90 -5.25 0.81
CA LEU A 100 -10.43 -4.54 -0.40
C LEU A 100 -11.18 -5.01 -1.65
N GLU A 101 -11.42 -6.32 -1.77
CA GLU A 101 -12.20 -6.89 -2.88
C GLU A 101 -13.64 -6.36 -2.89
N ALA A 102 -14.33 -6.38 -1.74
CA ALA A 102 -15.68 -5.85 -1.63
C ALA A 102 -15.76 -4.34 -1.92
N GLU A 103 -14.77 -3.56 -1.50
CA GLU A 103 -14.68 -2.12 -1.78
C GLU A 103 -14.44 -1.84 -3.26
N ILE A 104 -13.63 -2.66 -3.93
CA ILE A 104 -13.40 -2.63 -5.39
C ILE A 104 -14.70 -2.89 -6.13
N ASP A 105 -15.42 -3.97 -5.78
CA ASP A 105 -16.67 -4.35 -6.42
C ASP A 105 -17.71 -3.24 -6.29
N ALA A 106 -17.87 -2.68 -5.09
CA ALA A 106 -18.81 -1.59 -4.83
C ALA A 106 -18.48 -0.31 -5.64
N MET A 107 -17.20 0.03 -5.85
CA MET A 107 -16.84 1.16 -6.71
C MET A 107 -17.10 0.88 -8.19
N ASN A 108 -16.88 -0.36 -8.63
CA ASN A 108 -17.07 -0.75 -10.03
C ASN A 108 -18.53 -0.70 -10.46
N GLU A 109 -19.49 -0.91 -9.55
CA GLU A 109 -20.93 -0.83 -9.85
C GLU A 109 -21.33 0.51 -10.52
N SER A 110 -20.69 1.62 -10.14
CA SER A 110 -20.98 2.94 -10.70
C SER A 110 -20.07 3.34 -11.87
N LEU A 111 -19.14 2.48 -12.29
CA LEU A 111 -18.14 2.82 -13.31
C LEU A 111 -18.53 2.27 -14.69
N ALA A 112 -18.38 3.11 -15.71
CA ALA A 112 -18.47 2.65 -17.08
C ALA A 112 -17.32 1.65 -17.39
N PRO A 113 -17.58 0.64 -18.25
CA PRO A 113 -16.54 -0.28 -18.70
C PRO A 113 -15.36 0.45 -19.34
N LEU A 114 -14.14 0.08 -18.95
CA LEU A 114 -12.92 0.68 -19.47
C LEU A 114 -12.60 0.14 -20.87
N ARG A 115 -12.40 1.03 -21.84
CA ARG A 115 -12.20 0.66 -23.27
C ARG A 115 -10.76 0.88 -23.79
N SER A 116 -9.88 1.45 -22.97
CA SER A 116 -8.45 1.65 -23.24
C SER A 116 -7.69 1.79 -21.90
N PHE A 117 -6.37 1.79 -21.92
CA PHE A 117 -5.59 2.18 -20.74
C PHE A 117 -5.83 3.64 -20.37
N ILE A 118 -5.60 3.95 -19.09
CA ILE A 118 -5.76 5.29 -18.53
C ILE A 118 -4.39 5.97 -18.47
N LEU A 119 -4.32 7.21 -18.92
CA LEU A 119 -3.19 8.08 -18.65
C LEU A 119 -3.28 8.55 -17.18
N PRO A 120 -2.30 8.22 -16.32
CA PRO A 120 -2.35 8.61 -14.91
C PRO A 120 -2.33 10.13 -14.75
N GLY A 121 -3.48 10.72 -14.45
CA GLY A 121 -3.65 12.18 -14.44
C GLY A 121 -5.08 12.58 -14.14
N GLY A 122 -5.50 13.76 -14.60
CA GLY A 122 -6.81 14.33 -14.29
C GLY A 122 -6.73 15.32 -13.13
N SER A 123 -7.64 15.22 -12.16
CA SER A 123 -7.62 16.09 -10.98
C SER A 123 -6.41 15.77 -10.07
N PRO A 124 -6.00 16.69 -9.17
CA PRO A 124 -4.91 16.45 -8.24
C PRO A 124 -5.07 15.17 -7.41
N ALA A 125 -6.29 14.90 -6.91
CA ALA A 125 -6.59 13.68 -6.18
C ALA A 125 -6.42 12.41 -7.03
N VAL A 126 -6.91 12.40 -8.28
CA VAL A 126 -6.78 11.23 -9.18
C VAL A 126 -5.30 10.95 -9.49
N ALA A 127 -4.54 11.98 -9.82
CA ALA A 127 -3.11 11.86 -10.09
C ALA A 127 -2.33 11.33 -8.87
N ALA A 128 -2.64 11.84 -7.67
CA ALA A 128 -2.01 11.40 -6.43
C ALA A 128 -2.34 9.94 -6.09
N VAL A 129 -3.60 9.50 -6.27
CA VAL A 129 -3.97 8.09 -6.07
C VAL A 129 -3.27 7.18 -7.07
N HIS A 130 -3.13 7.60 -8.33
CA HIS A 130 -2.37 6.84 -9.31
C HIS A 130 -0.86 6.77 -8.99
N LEU A 131 -0.29 7.81 -8.40
CA LEU A 131 1.09 7.77 -7.88
C LEU A 131 1.20 6.75 -6.73
N ALA A 132 0.29 6.82 -5.76
CA ALA A 132 0.23 5.86 -4.65
C ALA A 132 0.09 4.42 -5.16
N ARG A 133 -0.73 4.17 -6.19
CA ARG A 133 -0.83 2.87 -6.87
C ARG A 133 0.51 2.39 -7.42
N ALA A 134 1.26 3.26 -8.09
CA ALA A 134 2.56 2.91 -8.66
C ALA A 134 3.60 2.58 -7.56
N VAL A 135 3.59 3.36 -6.47
CA VAL A 135 4.42 3.13 -5.29
C VAL A 135 4.04 1.82 -4.58
N MET A 136 2.75 1.53 -4.44
CA MET A 136 2.26 0.26 -3.87
C MET A 136 2.77 -0.95 -4.67
N ARG A 137 2.76 -0.87 -6.00
CA ARG A 137 3.34 -1.92 -6.86
C ARG A 137 4.86 -2.06 -6.70
N ARG A 138 5.57 -1.00 -6.28
CA ARG A 138 6.99 -1.11 -5.93
C ARG A 138 7.15 -1.86 -4.61
N ALA A 139 6.35 -1.54 -3.59
CA ALA A 139 6.33 -2.28 -2.33
C ALA A 139 6.02 -3.77 -2.54
N GLU A 140 5.06 -4.09 -3.40
CA GLU A 140 4.75 -5.46 -3.81
C GLU A 140 5.97 -6.20 -4.40
N ARG A 141 6.71 -5.56 -5.32
CA ARG A 141 7.92 -6.15 -5.91
C ARG A 141 9.00 -6.40 -4.86
N SER A 142 9.19 -5.47 -3.94
CA SER A 142 10.18 -5.64 -2.86
C SER A 142 9.79 -6.73 -1.89
N ALA A 143 8.50 -6.82 -1.52
CA ALA A 143 8.00 -7.89 -0.66
C ALA A 143 8.09 -9.26 -1.34
N THR A 144 7.74 -9.37 -2.62
CA THR A 144 7.86 -10.64 -3.36
C THR A 144 9.30 -11.05 -3.60
N ALA A 145 10.22 -10.10 -3.80
CA ALA A 145 11.65 -10.37 -3.82
C ALA A 145 12.15 -10.90 -2.46
N ALA A 146 11.75 -10.27 -1.35
CA ALA A 146 12.07 -10.76 -0.02
C ALA A 146 11.47 -12.16 0.24
N ALA A 147 10.25 -12.41 -0.22
CA ALA A 147 9.57 -13.71 -0.07
C ALA A 147 10.27 -14.86 -0.82
N ALA A 148 11.14 -14.57 -1.80
CA ALA A 148 11.95 -15.58 -2.47
C ALA A 148 13.08 -16.13 -1.55
N ASP A 149 13.55 -15.31 -0.61
CA ASP A 149 14.70 -15.62 0.24
C ASP A 149 14.30 -15.95 1.69
N MET A 150 13.14 -15.47 2.15
CA MET A 150 12.67 -15.70 3.51
C MET A 150 11.14 -15.81 3.60
N PRO A 151 10.61 -16.50 4.64
CA PRO A 151 9.17 -16.54 4.87
C PRO A 151 8.59 -15.16 5.14
N LEU A 152 7.54 -14.84 4.38
CA LEU A 152 6.64 -13.70 4.60
C LEU A 152 5.19 -14.20 4.57
N ASN A 153 4.31 -13.51 5.29
CA ASN A 153 2.90 -13.88 5.36
C ASN A 153 2.26 -13.85 3.96
N PRO A 154 1.69 -14.97 3.46
CA PRO A 154 1.01 -14.98 2.16
C PRO A 154 -0.15 -13.97 2.08
N GLN A 155 -0.83 -13.70 3.20
CA GLN A 155 -1.90 -12.69 3.25
C GLN A 155 -1.35 -11.27 3.11
N ALA A 156 -0.15 -10.99 3.61
CA ALA A 156 0.53 -9.71 3.40
C ALA A 156 0.84 -9.49 1.90
N LEU A 157 1.32 -10.53 1.21
CA LEU A 157 1.56 -10.48 -0.24
C LEU A 157 0.26 -10.28 -1.03
N ALA A 158 -0.81 -11.00 -0.66
CA ALA A 158 -2.11 -10.84 -1.28
C ALA A 158 -2.69 -9.43 -1.08
N TYR A 159 -2.53 -8.86 0.13
CA TYR A 159 -2.98 -7.51 0.45
C TYR A 159 -2.27 -6.45 -0.39
N LEU A 160 -0.94 -6.52 -0.54
CA LEU A 160 -0.16 -5.62 -1.38
C LEU A 160 -0.64 -5.61 -2.85
N ASN A 161 -0.81 -6.80 -3.42
CA ASN A 161 -1.30 -6.97 -4.78
C ASN A 161 -2.72 -6.36 -4.94
N ARG A 162 -3.64 -6.76 -4.05
CA ARG A 162 -5.04 -6.31 -4.10
C ARG A 162 -5.21 -4.82 -3.83
N LEU A 163 -4.37 -4.24 -2.99
CA LEU A 163 -4.40 -2.81 -2.72
C LEU A 163 -3.99 -1.99 -3.95
N SER A 164 -3.10 -2.51 -4.79
CA SER A 164 -2.80 -1.83 -6.06
C SER A 164 -4.02 -1.78 -6.99
N ASP A 165 -4.85 -2.82 -7.02
CA ASP A 165 -6.14 -2.83 -7.73
C ASP A 165 -7.12 -1.84 -7.09
N HIS A 166 -7.24 -1.85 -5.77
CA HIS A 166 -8.10 -0.92 -5.03
C HIS A 166 -7.76 0.54 -5.32
N LEU A 167 -6.46 0.90 -5.32
CA LEU A 167 -6.01 2.26 -5.65
C LEU A 167 -6.30 2.60 -7.12
N PHE A 168 -6.17 1.65 -8.05
CA PHE A 168 -6.57 1.87 -9.44
C PHE A 168 -8.06 2.21 -9.58
N VAL A 169 -8.93 1.41 -8.95
CA VAL A 169 -10.38 1.61 -9.01
C VAL A 169 -10.80 2.86 -8.26
N THR A 170 -10.14 3.19 -7.14
CA THR A 170 -10.34 4.47 -6.42
C THR A 170 -10.05 5.66 -7.33
N ALA A 171 -8.94 5.62 -8.08
CA ALA A 171 -8.58 6.70 -9.01
C ALA A 171 -9.65 6.87 -10.10
N ARG A 172 -10.17 5.77 -10.67
CA ARG A 172 -11.26 5.80 -11.65
C ARG A 172 -12.56 6.35 -11.06
N TRP A 173 -12.89 5.93 -9.85
CA TRP A 173 -14.09 6.38 -9.13
C TRP A 173 -14.04 7.89 -8.85
N LEU A 174 -12.88 8.42 -8.47
CA LEU A 174 -12.65 9.86 -8.35
C LEU A 174 -12.72 10.56 -9.71
N ALA A 175 -12.12 9.98 -10.76
CA ALA A 175 -12.11 10.54 -12.10
C ALA A 175 -13.53 10.67 -12.67
N ALA A 176 -14.40 9.67 -12.46
CA ALA A 176 -15.80 9.70 -12.90
C ALA A 176 -16.60 10.90 -12.34
N GLN A 177 -16.20 11.42 -11.17
CA GLN A 177 -16.79 12.61 -10.54
C GLN A 177 -16.16 13.92 -11.02
N ALA A 178 -15.02 13.84 -11.73
CA ALA A 178 -14.21 14.96 -12.17
C ALA A 178 -14.02 15.02 -13.70
N GLY A 179 -15.00 14.52 -14.47
CA GLY A 179 -15.00 14.59 -15.94
C GLY A 179 -14.55 13.32 -16.67
N GLY A 180 -14.22 12.26 -15.93
CA GLY A 180 -13.90 10.92 -16.44
C GLY A 180 -12.40 10.63 -16.58
N ASP A 181 -12.11 9.37 -16.92
CA ASP A 181 -10.75 8.89 -17.16
C ASP A 181 -10.16 9.49 -18.45
N ILE A 182 -8.88 9.90 -18.41
CA ILE A 182 -8.14 10.28 -19.61
C ILE A 182 -7.63 9.00 -20.28
N LEU A 183 -8.15 8.69 -21.46
CA LEU A 183 -7.80 7.45 -22.15
C LEU A 183 -6.53 7.61 -22.98
N TRP A 184 -5.69 6.58 -22.93
CA TRP A 184 -4.55 6.43 -23.82
C TRP A 184 -5.02 6.20 -25.26
N VAL A 185 -4.41 6.94 -26.20
CA VAL A 185 -4.61 6.79 -27.64
C VAL A 185 -3.35 6.15 -28.24
N PRO A 186 -3.39 4.86 -28.59
CA PRO A 186 -2.23 4.15 -29.11
C PRO A 186 -1.67 4.81 -30.37
N GLY A 187 -0.38 5.17 -30.34
CA GLY A 187 0.30 5.73 -31.51
C GLY A 187 -0.09 7.16 -31.88
N ALA A 188 -0.78 7.92 -31.02
CA ALA A 188 -1.27 9.26 -31.37
C ALA A 188 -0.21 10.24 -31.91
N SER A 189 1.06 10.02 -31.57
CA SER A 189 2.19 10.87 -31.98
C SER A 189 3.00 10.32 -33.17
N ARG A 190 2.53 9.27 -33.86
CA ARG A 190 3.24 8.68 -35.02
C ARG A 190 2.30 8.24 -36.14
#